data_AF-A0A945AJU7-F1
#
_entry.id   AF-A0A945AJU7-F1
#
_cell.length_a   1.000
_cell.length_b   1.000
_cell.length_c   1.000
_cell.angle_alpha   90.00
_cell.angle_beta   90.00
_cell.angle_gamma   90.00
#
_symmetry.space_group_name_H-M   'P 1'
#
loop_
_entity.id
_entity.type
_entity.pdbx_description
1 polymer ?
#
loop_
_entity_poly.entity_id
_entity_poly.type
_entity_poly.pdbx_seq_one_letter_code
_entity_poly.pdbx_strand_id
1 'polypeptide(L)'
;MKKNNVQKGIFAALLLASPFVTAETIYPASDFQPKIVYHDESYQHQSSGSSSSASSSSSNKAKPDASYPAATFQPEVLYIDEDYKHKTGSGANKS
;
A
#
# COMPACT_ATOMS: atom_id res chain seq x y z
N MET A 1 44.66 -31.08 -18.97
CA MET A 1 43.88 -31.21 -17.71
C MET A 1 42.43 -31.60 -18.04
N LYS A 2 41.84 -32.52 -17.27
CA LYS A 2 40.50 -33.09 -17.50
C LYS A 2 39.44 -31.99 -17.27
N LYS A 3 38.74 -31.55 -18.33
CA LYS A 3 37.88 -30.35 -18.36
C LYS A 3 36.75 -30.34 -17.30
N ASN A 4 36.35 -31.53 -16.85
CA ASN A 4 35.26 -31.73 -15.88
C ASN A 4 35.61 -31.28 -14.45
N ASN A 5 36.90 -31.13 -14.13
CA ASN A 5 37.33 -30.71 -12.79
C ASN A 5 37.33 -29.17 -12.65
N VAL A 6 37.46 -28.45 -13.78
CA VAL A 6 37.45 -26.99 -13.81
C VAL A 6 36.03 -26.45 -13.57
N GLN A 7 35.01 -27.04 -14.20
CA GLN A 7 33.61 -26.65 -13.99
C GLN A 7 33.16 -26.82 -12.53
N LYS A 8 33.59 -27.92 -11.88
CA LYS A 8 33.29 -28.17 -10.47
C LYS A 8 33.94 -27.13 -9.54
N GLY A 9 35.17 -26.72 -9.86
CA GLY A 9 35.87 -25.68 -9.09
C GLY A 9 35.20 -24.30 -9.19
N ILE A 10 34.74 -23.91 -10.38
CA ILE A 10 34.07 -22.62 -10.59
C ILE A 10 32.74 -22.56 -9.85
N PHE A 11 31.95 -23.64 -9.87
CA PHE A 11 30.65 -23.67 -9.18
C PHE A 11 30.82 -23.59 -7.65
N ALA A 12 31.84 -24.25 -7.10
CA ALA A 12 32.15 -24.16 -5.67
C ALA A 12 32.63 -22.76 -5.26
N ALA A 13 33.46 -22.12 -6.09
CA ALA A 13 33.92 -20.75 -5.83
C ALA A 13 32.76 -19.74 -5.88
N LEU A 14 31.83 -19.90 -6.83
CA LEU A 14 30.63 -19.05 -6.93
C LEU A 14 29.70 -19.21 -5.71
N LEU A 15 29.52 -20.45 -5.22
CA LEU A 15 28.69 -20.73 -4.05
C LEU A 15 29.31 -20.24 -2.74
N LEU A 16 30.64 -20.25 -2.60
CA LEU A 16 31.32 -19.64 -1.46
C LEU A 16 31.29 -18.10 -1.50
N ALA A 17 31.16 -17.50 -2.68
CA ALA A 17 31.16 -16.06 -2.87
C ALA A 17 29.77 -15.41 -2.69
N SER A 18 28.69 -16.18 -2.54
CA SER A 18 27.36 -15.60 -2.33
C SER A 18 27.21 -15.09 -0.90
N PRO A 19 26.82 -13.81 -0.70
CA PRO A 19 26.47 -13.32 0.62
C PRO A 19 25.20 -14.04 1.11
N PHE A 20 25.28 -14.67 2.28
CA PHE A 20 24.10 -15.18 2.97
C PHE A 20 23.26 -13.98 3.41
N VAL A 21 22.18 -13.68 2.68
CA VAL A 21 21.13 -12.78 3.16
C VAL A 21 20.45 -13.45 4.33
N THR A 22 20.83 -13.06 5.55
CA THR A 22 20.11 -13.43 6.77
C THR A 22 18.90 -12.53 6.90
N ALA A 23 17.69 -13.11 6.98
CA ALA A 23 16.43 -12.39 6.95
C ALA A 23 16.25 -11.32 8.04
N GLU A 24 16.98 -11.42 9.17
CA GLU A 24 16.86 -10.47 10.29
C GLU A 24 17.16 -9.01 9.91
N THR A 25 18.07 -8.74 8.98
CA THR A 25 18.54 -7.36 8.72
C THR A 25 17.79 -6.64 7.60
N ILE A 26 17.07 -7.37 6.75
CA ILE A 26 16.38 -6.80 5.57
C ILE A 26 14.88 -6.60 5.84
N TYR A 27 14.37 -7.21 6.91
CA TYR A 27 12.96 -7.11 7.30
C TYR A 27 12.87 -6.54 8.73
N PRO A 28 12.85 -5.20 8.90
CA PRO A 28 12.80 -4.54 10.21
C PRO A 28 11.54 -4.85 11.03
N ALA A 29 10.55 -5.53 10.43
CA ALA A 29 9.31 -5.96 11.07
C ALA A 29 9.28 -7.48 11.38
N SER A 30 10.40 -8.20 11.27
CA SER A 30 10.46 -9.65 11.53
C SER A 30 10.06 -10.01 12.98
N ASP A 31 10.36 -9.12 13.92
CA ASP A 31 10.04 -9.27 15.34
C ASP A 31 8.79 -8.50 15.76
N PHE A 32 7.97 -8.06 14.80
CA PHE A 32 6.75 -7.33 15.13
C PHE A 32 5.76 -8.25 15.85
N GLN A 33 5.50 -7.96 17.12
CA GLN A 33 4.50 -8.66 17.92
C GLN A 33 3.26 -7.76 18.07
N PRO A 34 2.09 -8.17 17.54
CA PRO A 34 0.87 -7.40 17.72
C PRO A 34 0.45 -7.42 19.20
N LYS A 35 0.29 -6.24 19.80
CA LYS A 35 -0.25 -6.09 21.15
C LYS A 35 -1.75 -5.83 21.09
N ILE A 36 -2.53 -6.65 21.77
CA ILE A 36 -3.96 -6.43 21.96
C ILE A 36 -4.14 -5.40 23.09
N VAL A 37 -4.82 -4.29 22.81
CA VAL A 37 -5.24 -3.31 23.81
C VAL A 37 -6.72 -3.53 24.07
N TYR A 38 -7.07 -3.84 25.31
CA TYR A 38 -8.46 -3.97 25.73
C TYR A 38 -8.98 -2.60 26.16
N HIS A 39 -10.15 -2.22 25.66
CA HIS A 39 -10.87 -1.06 26.14
C HIS A 39 -11.52 -1.43 27.48
N ASP A 40 -11.10 -0.75 28.55
CA ASP A 40 -11.81 -0.75 29.83
C ASP A 40 -13.05 0.14 29.69
N GLU A 41 -14.19 -0.28 30.20
CA GLU A 41 -15.43 0.53 30.20
C GLU A 41 -15.26 1.86 30.94
N SER A 42 -14.29 1.92 31.86
CA SER A 42 -13.91 3.12 32.61
C SER A 42 -12.86 3.99 31.91
N TYR A 43 -12.39 3.60 30.71
CA TYR A 43 -11.39 4.34 29.95
C TYR A 43 -11.97 5.63 29.37
N GLN A 44 -11.92 6.69 30.16
CA GLN A 44 -12.16 8.05 29.70
C GLN A 44 -10.92 8.52 28.95
N HIS A 45 -10.99 8.50 27.61
CA HIS A 45 -9.99 9.19 26.79
C HIS A 45 -9.93 10.64 27.31
N GLN A 46 -8.82 11.04 27.93
CA GLN A 46 -8.56 12.46 28.11
C GLN A 46 -8.46 13.02 26.70
N SER A 47 -9.56 13.59 26.22
CA SER A 47 -9.61 14.34 24.98
C SER A 47 -8.59 15.46 25.13
N SER A 48 -7.38 15.22 24.67
CA SER A 48 -6.41 16.26 24.38
C SER A 48 -7.02 17.13 23.29
N GLY A 49 -7.77 18.14 23.74
CA GLY A 49 -8.49 19.10 22.91
C GLY A 49 -9.68 18.49 22.18
N SER A 50 -10.74 19.28 22.03
CA SER A 50 -11.78 18.99 21.05
C SER A 50 -11.14 18.56 19.73
N SER A 51 -11.31 17.29 19.36
CA SER A 51 -11.44 16.95 17.96
C SER A 51 -12.73 17.62 17.52
N SER A 52 -12.64 18.92 17.19
CA SER A 52 -13.60 19.56 16.32
C SER A 52 -13.81 18.57 15.20
N SER A 53 -15.03 18.04 15.07
CA SER A 53 -15.44 17.32 13.87
C SER A 53 -14.94 18.18 12.73
N ALA A 54 -13.89 17.73 12.05
CA ALA A 54 -13.38 18.43 10.90
C ALA A 54 -14.47 18.24 9.86
N SER A 55 -15.46 19.16 9.88
CA SER A 55 -16.23 19.50 8.72
C SER A 55 -15.17 19.89 7.71
N SER A 56 -14.74 18.93 6.92
CA SER A 56 -13.84 19.14 5.80
C SER A 56 -14.65 19.90 4.76
N SER A 57 -14.83 21.20 5.00
CA SER A 57 -15.15 22.14 3.93
C SER A 57 -13.94 22.13 3.01
N SER A 58 -14.01 21.22 2.04
CA SER A 58 -13.08 21.09 0.92
C SER A 58 -13.19 22.36 0.07
N SER A 59 -12.56 23.44 0.50
CA SER A 59 -12.52 24.69 -0.27
C SER A 59 -11.11 25.26 -0.44
N ASN A 60 -10.08 24.68 0.17
CA ASN A 60 -8.71 24.99 -0.20
C ASN A 60 -8.18 23.91 -1.16
N LYS A 61 -8.41 24.10 -2.46
CA LYS A 61 -7.79 23.26 -3.51
C LYS A 61 -6.27 23.42 -3.37
N ALA A 62 -5.58 22.44 -2.82
CA ALA A 62 -4.13 22.40 -2.87
C ALA A 62 -3.69 22.52 -4.34
N LYS A 63 -2.58 23.22 -4.61
CA LYS A 63 -2.05 23.31 -5.97
C LYS A 63 -1.52 21.92 -6.37
N PRO A 64 -1.70 21.47 -7.64
CA PRO A 64 -1.13 20.22 -8.10
C PRO A 64 0.38 20.18 -7.88
N ASP A 65 0.87 19.10 -7.27
CA ASP A 65 2.29 18.83 -7.00
C ASP A 65 2.68 17.50 -7.69
N ALA A 66 3.79 17.51 -8.42
CA ALA A 66 4.30 16.34 -9.13
C ALA A 66 4.76 15.23 -8.17
N SER A 67 5.24 15.58 -6.98
CA SER A 67 5.61 14.59 -5.95
C SER A 67 4.40 13.94 -5.28
N TYR A 68 3.22 14.58 -5.38
CA TYR A 68 1.98 14.11 -4.77
C TYR A 68 0.79 14.29 -5.72
N PRO A 69 0.72 13.52 -6.83
CA PRO A 69 -0.28 13.71 -7.87
C PRO A 69 -1.73 13.49 -7.41
N ALA A 70 -1.93 12.76 -6.30
CA ALA A 70 -3.25 12.51 -5.72
C ALA A 70 -3.69 13.56 -4.69
N ALA A 71 -2.86 14.56 -4.37
CA ALA A 71 -3.18 15.57 -3.36
C ALA A 71 -4.43 16.41 -3.69
N THR A 72 -4.82 16.45 -4.96
CA THR A 72 -6.01 17.15 -5.44
C THR A 72 -7.12 16.20 -5.89
N PHE A 73 -6.98 14.89 -5.67
CA PHE A 73 -7.98 13.90 -6.06
C PHE A 73 -9.25 14.09 -5.23
N GLN A 74 -10.40 14.16 -5.91
CA GLN A 74 -11.72 14.23 -5.29
C GLN A 74 -12.50 12.98 -5.69
N PRO A 75 -12.77 12.05 -4.75
CA PRO A 75 -13.54 10.87 -5.08
C PRO A 75 -14.99 11.27 -5.34
N GLU A 76 -15.55 10.75 -6.43
CA GLU A 76 -16.98 10.79 -6.69
C GLU A 76 -17.63 9.51 -6.14
N VAL A 77 -18.75 9.68 -5.44
CA VAL A 77 -19.55 8.56 -4.94
C VAL A 77 -20.65 8.27 -5.95
N LEU A 78 -20.58 7.10 -6.58
CA LEU A 78 -21.65 6.59 -7.43
C LEU A 78 -22.62 5.79 -6.56
N TYR A 79 -23.90 6.14 -6.63
CA TYR A 79 -24.97 5.39 -5.99
C TYR A 79 -25.58 4.42 -7.01
N ILE A 80 -25.80 3.18 -6.57
CA ILE A 80 -26.53 2.18 -7.35
C ILE A 80 -28.00 2.39 -7.05
N ASP A 81 -28.78 2.66 -8.10
CA ASP A 81 -30.23 2.68 -8.03
C ASP A 81 -30.73 1.27 -8.44
N GLU A 82 -31.53 0.64 -7.58
CA GLU A 82 -32.05 -0.72 -7.78
C GLU A 82 -32.95 -0.78 -9.03
N ASP A 83 -33.59 0.33 -9.39
CA ASP A 83 -34.46 0.45 -10.56
C ASP A 83 -33.72 0.93 -11.81
N TYR A 84 -32.38 1.05 -11.73
CA TYR A 84 -31.58 1.56 -12.85
C TYR A 84 -31.60 0.61 -14.05
N LYS A 85 -32.34 1.01 -15.10
CA LYS A 85 -32.34 0.31 -16.38
C LYS A 85 -31.31 0.91 -17.32
N HIS A 86 -30.15 0.26 -17.43
CA HIS A 86 -29.18 0.56 -18.48
C HIS A 86 -29.88 0.49 -19.85
N LYS A 87 -30.00 1.61 -20.55
CA LYS A 87 -30.35 1.55 -21.98
C LYS A 87 -29.16 0.97 -22.71
N THR A 88 -29.30 -0.23 -23.27
CA THR A 88 -28.33 -0.78 -24.22
C THR A 88 -28.41 0.08 -25.48
N GLY A 89 -27.67 1.19 -25.49
CA GLY A 89 -27.45 1.98 -26.68
C GLY A 89 -26.69 1.11 -27.67
N SER A 90 -27.40 0.67 -28.71
CA SER A 90 -26.81 0.13 -29.93
C SER A 90 -25.59 0.97 -30.28
N GLY A 91 -24.40 0.36 -30.25
CA GLY A 91 -23.17 0.99 -30.68
C GLY A 91 -23.27 1.32 -32.15
N ALA A 92 -23.69 2.54 -32.47
CA ALA A 92 -23.42 3.13 -33.76
C ALA A 92 -21.91 3.36 -33.82
N ASN A 93 -21.19 2.36 -34.34
CA ASN A 93 -19.84 2.53 -34.88
C ASN A 93 -19.86 3.76 -35.78
N LYS A 94 -19.23 4.86 -35.32
CA LYS A 94 -18.82 5.93 -36.22
C LYS A 94 -17.47 5.53 -36.80
N SER A 95 -17.53 5.22 -38.10
CA SER A 95 -16.41 5.12 -39.02
C SER A 95 -15.60 6.41 -39.07
#